data_AF-A0A914U588-F1
#
_entry.id   AF-A0A914U588-F1
#
_cell.length_a   1.000
_cell.length_b   1.000
_cell.length_c   1.000
_cell.angle_alpha   90.00
_cell.angle_beta   90.00
_cell.angle_gamma   90.00
#
_symmetry.space_group_name_H-M   'P 1'
#
loop_
_entity.id
_entity.type
_entity.pdbx_description
1 polymer ?
#
loop_
_entity_poly.entity_id
_entity_poly.type
_entity_poly.pdbx_seq_one_letter_code
_entity_poly.pdbx_strand_id
1 'polypeptide(L)' 'MLLQPRSLIIIKDEAYKVCLHGIEERETDIIHEKIFNRPSNLSIGTQLKRSTRVSLTIRNVPNINSSLMNRI' A
#
# COMPACT_ATOMS: atom_id res chain seq x y z
N MET A 1 -6.12 1.33 -5.23
CA MET A 1 -6.42 0.48 -4.05
C MET A 1 -7.00 1.38 -2.96
N LEU A 2 -7.94 0.87 -2.16
CA LEU A 2 -8.49 1.58 -1.01
C LEU A 2 -7.94 0.97 0.29
N LEU A 3 -7.35 1.78 1.18
CA LEU A 3 -6.83 1.31 2.47
C LEU A 3 -7.72 1.79 3.61
N GLN A 4 -8.56 0.89 4.13
CA GLN A 4 -9.45 1.20 5.26
C GLN A 4 -8.67 1.31 6.59
N PRO A 5 -9.20 2.02 7.60
CA PRO A 5 -8.60 2.03 8.93
C PRO A 5 -8.39 0.61 9.46
N ARG A 6 -7.22 0.35 10.04
CA ARG A 6 -6.80 -0.97 10.56
C ARG A 6 -6.67 -2.09 9.51
N SER A 7 -6.64 -1.76 8.21
CA SER A 7 -6.28 -2.74 7.17
C SER A 7 -4.78 -3.02 7.17
N LEU A 8 -4.38 -4.28 6.96
CA LEU A 8 -3.00 -4.67 6.71
C LEU A 8 -2.76 -4.85 5.21
N ILE A 9 -1.69 -4.25 4.69
CA ILE A 9 -1.17 -4.56 3.36
C ILE A 9 0.21 -5.20 3.49
N ILE A 10 0.42 -6.29 2.75
CA ILE A 10 1.71 -6.97 2.65
C ILE A 10 2.17 -6.82 1.20
N ILE A 11 3.29 -6.14 1.00
CA ILE A 11 3.93 -5.96 -0.31
C ILE A 11 5.20 -6.81 -0.31
N LYS A 12 5.35 -7.73 -1.27
CA LYS A 12 6.49 -8.66 -1.40
C LYS A 12 6.96 -8.72 -2.85
N ASP A 13 8.15 -9.29 -3.03
CA ASP A 13 8.72 -9.66 -4.33
C ASP A 13 8.71 -8.52 -5.35
N GLU A 14 8.13 -8.75 -6.53
CA GLU A 14 8.08 -7.77 -7.63
C GLU A 14 7.30 -6.51 -7.26
N ALA A 15 6.18 -6.67 -6.55
CA ALA A 15 5.36 -5.54 -6.11
C ALA A 15 6.11 -4.60 -5.14
N TYR A 16 7.08 -5.13 -4.39
CA TYR A 16 7.93 -4.32 -3.52
C TYR A 16 9.05 -3.61 -4.29
N LYS A 17 9.60 -4.27 -5.31
CA LYS A 17 10.80 -3.82 -6.02
C LYS A 17 10.52 -2.87 -7.18
N VAL A 18 9.42 -3.09 -7.90
CA VAL A 18 9.21 -2.49 -9.23
C VAL A 18 7.91 -1.70 -9.32
N CYS A 19 6.89 -2.06 -8.54
CA CYS A 19 5.62 -1.34 -8.57
C CYS A 19 5.69 -0.03 -7.78
N LEU A 20 5.50 1.08 -8.49
CA LEU A 20 5.29 2.38 -7.88
C LEU A 20 3.91 2.40 -7.20
N HIS A 21 3.92 2.66 -5.90
CA HIS A 21 2.72 2.94 -5.12
C HIS A 21 2.91 4.28 -4.43
N GLY A 22 1.85 5.09 -4.43
CA GLY A 22 1.87 6.41 -3.84
C GLY A 22 0.51 6.77 -3.25
N ILE A 23 0.50 7.83 -2.46
CA ILE A 23 -0.71 8.46 -1.95
C ILE A 23 -0.80 9.80 -2.65
N GLU A 24 -1.75 9.93 -3.58
CA GLU A 24 -1.98 11.19 -4.27
C GLU A 24 -2.50 12.25 -3.29
N GLU A 25 -2.00 13.48 -3.39
CA GLU A 25 -2.43 14.61 -2.56
C GLU A 25 -3.80 15.12 -3.02
N ARG A 26 -4.84 14.82 -2.23
CA ARG A 26 -6.23 15.24 -2.46
C ARG A 26 -7.01 15.14 -1.16
N GLU A 27 -8.13 15.87 -1.08
CA GLU A 27 -8.99 15.89 0.11
C GLU A 27 -10.07 14.79 0.12
N THR A 28 -10.38 14.20 -1.04
CA THR A 28 -11.48 13.25 -1.20
C THR A 28 -11.08 12.13 -2.16
N ASP A 29 -11.41 10.89 -1.81
CA ASP A 29 -11.31 9.74 -2.69
C ASP A 29 -12.67 9.43 -3.33
N ILE A 30 -12.68 9.08 -4.62
CA ILE A 30 -13.89 8.66 -5.34
C ILE A 30 -13.81 7.15 -5.56
N ILE A 31 -14.84 6.43 -5.12
CA ILE A 31 -14.93 5.00 -5.36
C ILE A 31 -15.24 4.76 -6.84
N HIS A 32 -14.33 4.06 -7.52
CA HIS A 32 -14.45 3.73 -8.94
C HIS A 32 -14.14 2.25 -9.20
N GLU A 33 -14.43 1.78 -10.40
CA GLU A 33 -14.38 0.38 -10.83
C GLU A 33 -12.97 -0.22 -10.72
N LYS A 34 -11.93 0.60 -10.94
CA LYS A 34 -10.53 0.15 -10.86
C LYS A 34 -10.03 -0.13 -9.42
N ILE A 35 -10.83 0.10 -8.38
CA ILE A 35 -10.46 -0.26 -7.00
C ILE A 35 -10.69 -1.76 -6.81
N PHE A 36 -9.64 -2.55 -6.96
CA PHE A 36 -9.73 -4.01 -6.88
C PHE A 36 -10.20 -4.56 -5.52
N ASN A 37 -9.92 -3.84 -4.42
CA ASN A 37 -10.29 -4.25 -3.06
C ASN A 37 -11.46 -3.42 -2.51
N ARG A 38 -12.42 -3.07 -3.36
CA ARG A 38 -13.60 -2.28 -2.97
C ARG A 38 -14.46 -3.06 -1.97
N PRO A 39 -14.79 -2.48 -0.80
CA PRO A 39 -15.75 -3.05 0.13
C PRO A 39 -17.15 -3.15 -0.49
N SER A 40 -17.88 -4.23 -0.19
CA SER A 40 -19.24 -4.45 -0.73
C SER A 40 -20.23 -3.35 -0.31
N ASN A 41 -20.01 -2.72 0.83
CA ASN A 41 -20.84 -1.64 1.37
C ASN A 41 -20.53 -0.26 0.77
N LEU A 42 -19.58 -0.14 -0.17
CA LEU A 42 -19.26 1.11 -0.85
C LEU A 42 -19.61 1.02 -2.33
N SER A 43 -20.54 1.88 -2.77
CA SER A 43 -20.97 1.98 -4.16
C SER A 43 -19.99 2.77 -5.00
N ILE A 44 -19.99 2.53 -6.31
CA ILE A 44 -19.27 3.37 -7.28
C ILE A 44 -19.86 4.79 -7.24
N GLY A 45 -18.99 5.79 -7.36
CA GLY A 45 -19.34 7.20 -7.24
C GLY A 45 -19.39 7.73 -5.80
N THR A 46 -19.32 6.86 -4.79
CA THR A 46 -19.22 7.31 -3.39
C THR A 46 -17.97 8.15 -3.19
N GLN A 47 -18.14 9.31 -2.54
CA GLN A 47 -17.05 10.19 -2.15
C GLN A 47 -16.67 9.96 -0.69
N LEU A 48 -15.39 9.73 -0.43
CA LEU A 48 -14.83 9.55 0.90
C LEU A 48 -13.93 10.74 1.22
N LYS A 49 -14.40 11.62 2.11
CA LYS A 49 -13.58 12.73 2.62
C LYS A 49 -12.44 12.16 3.46
N ARG A 50 -11.21 12.62 3.19
CA ARG A 50 -10.04 12.21 3.95
C ARG A 50 -9.99 12.90 5.30
N SER A 51 -9.43 12.18 6.25
CA SER A 51 -9.06 12.67 7.58
C SER A 51 -7.62 12.27 7.86
N THR A 52 -7.08 12.71 9.00
CA THR A 52 -5.74 12.30 9.43
C THR A 52 -5.67 10.78 9.56
N ARG A 53 -4.75 10.18 8.79
CA ARG A 53 -4.50 8.74 8.79
C ARG A 53 -3.06 8.48 9.21
N VAL A 54 -2.89 7.53 10.13
CA VAL A 54 -1.57 7.00 10.52
C VAL A 54 -1.37 5.64 9.86
N SER A 55 -0.21 5.45 9.23
CA SER A 55 0.24 4.14 8.73
C SER A 55 1.57 3.77 9.35
N LEU A 56 1.66 2.52 9.79
CA LEU A 56 2.90 1.92 10.26
C LEU A 56 3.48 1.04 9.14
N THR A 57 4.69 1.34 8.70
CA THR A 57 5.42 0.54 7.71
C THR A 57 6.57 -0.18 8.41
N ILE A 58 6.58 -1.51 8.31
CA ILE A 58 7.64 -2.37 8.86
C ILE A 58 8.30 -3.09 7.69
N ARG A 59 9.64 -3.05 7.64
CA ARG A 59 10.43 -3.76 6.64
C ARG A 59 11.58 -4.51 7.30
N ASN A 60 11.90 -5.68 6.75
CA ASN A 60 13.15 -6.36 7.07
C ASN A 60 14.27 -5.76 6.19
N VAL A 61 15.33 -5.26 6.81
CA VAL A 61 16.55 -4.84 6.10
C VAL A 61 17.62 -5.88 6.44
N PRO A 62 17.90 -6.83 5.52
CA PRO A 62 18.84 -7.90 5.83
C PRO A 62 20.25 -7.34 6.05
N ASN A 63 20.88 -7.72 7.17
CA ASN A 63 22.30 -7.48 7.39
C ASN A 63 23.11 -8.46 6.53
N ILE A 64 23.67 -7.96 5.44
CA ILE A 64 24.61 -8.72 4.61
C ILE A 64 26.00 -8.56 5.21
N ASN A 65 26.52 -9.61 5.85
CA ASN A 65 27.91 -9.64 6.27
C ASN A 65 28.77 -9.81 5.00
N SER A 66 29.70 -8.89 4.74
CA SER A 66 30.48 -8.83 3.49
C SER A 66 31.31 -10.09 3.24
N SER A 67 31.64 -10.85 4.29
CA SER A 67 32.38 -12.12 4.20
C SER A 67 31.63 -13.25 3.49
N LEU A 68 30.30 -13.14 3.30
CA LEU A 68 29.48 -14.15 2.62
C LEU A 68 29.28 -13.88 1.12
N MET A 69 29.71 -12.71 0.61
CA MET A 69 29.55 -12.37 -0.82
C MET A 69 30.60 -13.00 -1.76
N ASN A 70 31.66 -13.63 -1.23
CA ASN A 70 32.74 -14.24 -2.03
C ASN A 70 32.59 -15.76 -2.28
N ARG A 71 31.37 -16.33 -2.26
CA ARG A 71 31.16 -17.78 -2.47
C ARG A 71 30.11 -18.12 -3.54
N ILE A 72 29.96 -17.30 -4.56
CA ILE A 72 29.16 -17.62 -5.76
C ILE A 72 30.07 -17.52 -6.98
#